data_AF-A0A8J5V0Q2-F1
#
_entry.id   AF-A0A8J5V0Q2-F1
#
_cell.length_a   1.000
_cell.length_b   1.000
_cell.length_c   1.000
_cell.angle_alpha   90.00
_cell.angle_beta   90.00
_cell.angle_gamma   90.00
#
_symmetry.space_group_name_H-M   'P 1'
#
loop_
_entity.id
_entity.type
_entity.pdbx_description
1 polymer ?
#
loop_
_entity_poly.entity_id
_entity_poly.type
_entity_poly.pdbx_seq_one_letter_code
_entity_poly.pdbx_strand_id
1 'polypeptide(L)'
;MLLNNICKNVYSNSRLRYYGVLAANKIKKLESNKLPNFSCLREKRMINSVIKTTNCGEKRFYSAQPNEELNPLRLSALTDDPLILMPSFFKSVKSSYNLHFVLQSQIDKEFNMHEFADGSKQAVEMVSHTLAVEDYDSLQGLVTPDVIQKLRYKISTLSEAQKQLIPVKKEEIYGMFPYTIDVVSKGDEGRERLFVEIKMTYYCLKGFGEMQKRGEIPPLQMGLMPEYREKIFLVNCTFSREYTENASSSSWVINQYNELMLVTA
;
A
#
# COMPACT_ATOMS: atom_id res chain seq x y z
N MET A 1 7.96 6.67 -22.16
CA MET A 1 9.24 6.14 -21.61
C MET A 1 9.36 6.26 -20.08
N LEU A 2 8.69 7.22 -19.44
CA LEU A 2 8.80 7.47 -17.99
C LEU A 2 8.21 6.37 -17.09
N LEU A 3 7.01 5.86 -17.36
CA LEU A 3 6.49 4.67 -16.66
C LEU A 3 7.38 3.46 -16.85
N ASN A 4 7.92 3.29 -18.06
CA ASN A 4 8.86 2.23 -18.34
C ASN A 4 10.17 2.43 -17.57
N ASN A 5 10.62 3.66 -17.31
CA ASN A 5 11.78 3.95 -16.47
C ASN A 5 11.50 3.88 -14.97
N ILE A 6 10.30 4.23 -14.49
CA ILE A 6 9.86 4.10 -13.09
C ILE A 6 9.61 2.64 -12.76
N CYS A 7 8.84 1.92 -13.60
CA CYS A 7 8.67 0.48 -13.52
C CYS A 7 10.00 -0.22 -13.73
N LYS A 8 10.84 0.16 -14.71
CA LYS A 8 12.20 -0.39 -14.80
C LYS A 8 13.01 -0.09 -13.55
N ASN A 9 12.94 1.09 -12.93
CA ASN A 9 13.64 1.37 -11.68
C ASN A 9 13.12 0.47 -10.55
N VAL A 10 11.82 0.28 -10.41
CA VAL A 10 11.23 -0.61 -9.38
C VAL A 10 11.57 -2.08 -9.67
N TYR A 11 11.54 -2.47 -10.94
CA TYR A 11 11.94 -3.78 -11.47
C TYR A 11 13.43 -3.88 -11.76
N SER A 12 14.32 -2.94 -11.47
CA SER A 12 15.78 -3.04 -11.69
C SER A 12 16.54 -2.78 -10.39
N ASN A 13 15.93 -2.00 -9.51
CA ASN A 13 16.33 -1.84 -8.14
C ASN A 13 16.08 -3.15 -7.40
N SER A 14 17.16 -3.92 -7.27
CA SER A 14 17.21 -5.19 -6.56
C SER A 14 16.65 -5.07 -5.13
N ARG A 15 16.72 -3.89 -4.51
CA ARG A 15 16.18 -3.61 -3.16
C ARG A 15 14.66 -3.68 -3.16
N LEU A 16 14.01 -2.91 -4.03
CA LEU A 16 12.54 -2.84 -4.12
C LEU A 16 11.93 -4.19 -4.52
N ARG A 17 12.59 -4.91 -5.44
CA ARG A 17 12.22 -6.30 -5.77
C ARG A 17 12.33 -7.24 -4.57
N TYR A 18 13.43 -7.17 -3.83
CA TYR A 18 13.65 -8.01 -2.66
C TYR A 18 12.57 -7.78 -1.59
N TYR A 19 12.27 -6.52 -1.28
CA TYR A 19 11.22 -6.17 -0.31
C TYR A 19 9.84 -6.61 -0.76
N GLY A 20 9.50 -6.41 -2.03
CA GLY A 20 8.24 -6.85 -2.60
C GLY A 20 8.06 -8.37 -2.54
N VAL A 21 9.11 -9.15 -2.82
CA VAL A 21 9.08 -10.62 -2.74
C VAL A 21 8.94 -11.09 -1.29
N LEU A 22 9.68 -10.50 -0.35
CA LEU A 22 9.57 -10.86 1.07
C LEU A 22 8.19 -10.54 1.66
N ALA A 23 7.68 -9.34 1.37
CA ALA A 23 6.36 -8.92 1.84
C ALA A 23 5.24 -9.78 1.23
N ALA A 24 5.30 -10.08 -0.08
CA ALA A 24 4.33 -10.94 -0.75
C ALA A 24 4.34 -12.39 -0.21
N ASN A 25 5.53 -12.94 0.09
CA ASN A 25 5.65 -14.27 0.68
C ASN A 25 5.09 -14.33 2.11
N LYS A 26 5.25 -13.26 2.89
CA LYS A 26 4.67 -13.17 4.24
C LYS A 26 3.15 -13.02 4.22
N ILE A 27 2.59 -12.28 3.26
CA ILE A 27 1.14 -12.16 3.10
C ILE A 27 0.52 -13.46 2.62
N LYS A 28 1.11 -14.16 1.65
CA LYS A 28 0.67 -15.51 1.27
C LYS A 28 0.64 -16.45 2.47
N LYS A 29 1.61 -16.32 3.39
CA LYS A 29 1.66 -17.09 4.64
C LYS A 29 0.59 -16.66 5.67
N LEU A 30 0.25 -15.37 5.72
CA LEU A 30 -0.82 -14.83 6.57
C LEU A 30 -2.21 -15.18 6.03
N GLU A 31 -2.40 -15.19 4.71
CA GLU A 31 -3.64 -15.60 4.03
C GLU A 31 -3.84 -17.11 4.08
N SER A 32 -2.77 -17.91 3.94
CA SER A 32 -2.85 -19.37 4.11
C SER A 32 -3.24 -19.78 5.52
N ASN A 33 -2.86 -18.98 6.52
CA ASN A 33 -3.21 -19.22 7.93
C ASN A 33 -4.64 -18.76 8.29
N LYS A 34 -5.36 -18.11 7.37
CA LYS A 34 -6.76 -17.68 7.54
C LYS A 34 -7.77 -18.61 6.86
N LEU A 35 -7.34 -19.66 6.16
CA LEU A 35 -8.24 -20.68 5.63
C LEU A 35 -8.59 -21.67 6.74
N PRO A 36 -9.87 -21.84 7.12
CA PRO A 36 -10.25 -22.92 8.02
C PRO A 36 -9.99 -24.26 7.34
N ASN A 37 -9.37 -25.18 8.10
CA ASN A 37 -9.15 -26.56 7.71
C ASN A 37 -10.48 -27.21 7.27
N PHE A 38 -10.68 -27.34 5.96
CA PHE A 38 -11.65 -28.29 5.43
C PHE A 38 -11.03 -29.68 5.47
N SER A 39 -11.30 -30.39 6.56
CA SER A 39 -11.23 -31.84 6.61
C SER A 39 -12.35 -32.44 5.75
N CYS A 40 -12.04 -33.08 4.63
CA CYS A 40 -12.70 -34.32 4.20
C CYS A 40 -12.01 -34.98 2.99
N LEU A 41 -11.47 -36.18 3.25
CA LEU A 41 -11.56 -37.39 2.44
C LEU A 41 -11.27 -37.29 0.92
N ARG A 42 -10.07 -37.74 0.52
CA ARG A 42 -10.00 -38.83 -0.48
C ARG A 42 -8.70 -39.62 -0.39
N GLU A 43 -8.88 -40.87 -0.03
CA GLU A 43 -7.93 -41.96 0.04
C GLU A 43 -7.41 -42.36 -1.35
N LYS A 44 -6.11 -42.65 -1.49
CA LYS A 44 -5.58 -43.85 -2.19
C LYS A 44 -4.05 -44.01 -2.08
N ARG A 45 -3.69 -45.04 -1.28
CA ARG A 45 -2.68 -46.11 -1.47
C ARG A 45 -1.17 -45.80 -1.68
N MET A 46 -0.44 -46.22 -0.63
CA MET A 46 0.72 -47.13 -0.56
C MET A 46 2.03 -46.76 -1.25
N ILE A 47 3.12 -46.72 -0.46
CA ILE A 47 4.16 -47.77 -0.43
C ILE A 47 4.85 -47.75 0.95
N ASN A 48 5.10 -48.97 1.46
CA ASN A 48 5.71 -49.31 2.73
C ASN A 48 7.17 -48.84 2.85
N SER A 49 7.58 -48.41 4.05
CA SER A 49 8.74 -49.01 4.71
C SER A 49 8.72 -48.76 6.23
N VAL A 50 9.03 -49.85 6.92
CA VAL A 50 9.10 -50.09 8.36
C VAL A 50 10.24 -49.29 8.99
N ILE A 51 10.06 -48.77 10.22
CA ILE A 51 10.95 -48.99 11.39
C ILE A 51 10.40 -48.25 12.64
N LYS A 52 10.01 -49.09 13.60
CA LYS A 52 10.15 -49.06 15.08
C LYS A 52 9.72 -47.81 15.89
N THR A 53 8.76 -48.11 16.76
CA THR A 53 8.32 -47.39 17.96
C THR A 53 9.44 -47.14 18.97
N THR A 54 9.39 -46.00 19.67
CA THR A 54 9.53 -45.94 21.14
C THR A 54 9.22 -44.55 21.71
N ASN A 55 8.52 -44.60 22.85
CA ASN A 55 8.41 -43.60 23.92
C ASN A 55 7.37 -42.48 23.77
N CYS A 56 6.16 -42.82 24.22
CA CYS A 56 5.12 -41.93 24.72
C CYS A 56 5.64 -41.14 25.92
N GLY A 57 5.79 -39.83 25.75
CA GLY A 57 5.84 -38.86 26.83
C GLY A 57 4.63 -37.95 26.67
N GLU A 58 3.62 -38.12 27.53
CA GLU A 58 2.50 -37.19 27.64
C GLU A 58 3.02 -35.81 28.04
N LYS A 59 3.26 -34.94 27.06
CA LYS A 59 3.36 -33.51 27.31
C LYS A 59 1.94 -32.96 27.38
N ARG A 60 1.48 -32.68 28.60
CA ARG A 60 0.30 -31.85 28.84
C ARG A 60 0.53 -30.51 28.15
N PHE A 61 -0.18 -30.27 27.05
CA PHE A 61 -0.23 -28.97 26.42
C PHE A 61 -1.09 -28.07 27.31
N TYR A 62 -0.45 -27.29 28.18
CA TYR A 62 -1.09 -26.09 28.69
C TYR A 62 -1.37 -25.19 27.49
N SER A 63 -2.64 -25.06 27.13
CA SER A 63 -3.14 -24.00 26.27
C SER A 63 -2.93 -22.67 27.00
N ALA A 64 -1.71 -22.15 26.97
CA ALA A 64 -1.53 -20.72 27.06
C ALA A 64 -2.10 -20.18 25.74
N GLN A 65 -3.32 -19.62 25.79
CA GLN A 65 -3.70 -18.65 24.77
C GLN A 65 -2.53 -17.65 24.74
N PRO A 66 -1.87 -17.43 23.59
CA PRO A 66 -1.03 -16.26 23.48
C PRO A 66 -2.03 -15.13 23.70
N ASN A 67 -1.93 -14.44 24.83
CA ASN A 67 -2.33 -13.04 24.83
C ASN A 67 -1.62 -12.47 23.61
N GLU A 68 -2.38 -12.13 22.57
CA GLU A 68 -1.96 -11.08 21.65
C GLU A 68 -1.75 -9.88 22.56
N GLU A 69 -0.57 -9.77 23.16
CA GLU A 69 -0.05 -8.51 23.61
C GLU A 69 -0.13 -7.63 22.38
N LEU A 70 -1.17 -6.81 22.35
CA LEU A 70 -1.40 -5.78 21.39
C LEU A 70 -0.14 -4.93 21.41
N ASN A 71 0.82 -5.25 20.53
CA ASN A 71 2.07 -4.53 20.44
C ASN A 71 1.67 -3.05 20.28
N PRO A 72 1.88 -2.21 21.30
CA PRO A 72 1.21 -0.90 21.38
C PRO A 72 1.67 0.05 20.26
N LEU A 73 2.71 -0.35 19.53
CA LEU A 73 3.35 0.37 18.44
C LEU A 73 3.00 -0.17 17.04
N ARG A 74 2.08 -1.14 16.90
CA ARG A 74 1.71 -1.65 15.58
C ARG A 74 0.54 -0.87 14.98
N LEU A 75 0.76 -0.29 13.80
CA LEU A 75 -0.32 0.31 13.00
C LEU A 75 -0.92 -0.70 12.01
N SER A 76 -2.17 -1.11 12.24
CA SER A 76 -2.95 -1.89 11.27
C SER A 76 -3.36 -1.03 10.07
N ALA A 77 -3.70 -1.67 8.95
CA ALA A 77 -4.26 -0.97 7.78
C ALA A 77 -5.41 -0.03 8.16
N LEU A 78 -5.37 1.19 7.62
CA LEU A 78 -6.39 2.21 7.89
C LEU A 78 -7.71 1.93 7.16
N THR A 79 -7.65 1.22 6.03
CA THR A 79 -8.84 0.76 5.31
C THR A 79 -8.71 -0.71 4.91
N ASP A 80 -9.86 -1.33 4.60
CA ASP A 80 -9.94 -2.72 4.13
C ASP A 80 -9.64 -2.85 2.62
N ASP A 81 -9.11 -1.80 1.98
CA ASP A 81 -8.75 -1.82 0.57
C ASP A 81 -7.61 -2.83 0.30
N PRO A 82 -7.62 -3.50 -0.87
CA PRO A 82 -6.61 -4.51 -1.19
C PRO A 82 -5.21 -3.91 -1.18
N LEU A 83 -4.30 -4.58 -0.48
CA LEU A 83 -2.93 -4.14 -0.35
C LEU A 83 -2.16 -4.30 -1.65
N ILE A 84 -1.59 -3.20 -2.15
CA ILE A 84 -0.75 -3.20 -3.35
C ILE A 84 0.70 -3.06 -2.92
N LEU A 85 1.40 -4.18 -2.88
CA LEU A 85 2.83 -4.21 -2.54
C LEU A 85 3.76 -4.13 -3.73
N MET A 86 3.33 -4.57 -4.91
CA MET A 86 4.21 -4.74 -6.06
C MET A 86 3.51 -4.36 -7.35
N PRO A 87 4.26 -3.81 -8.33
CA PRO A 87 3.73 -3.60 -9.66
C PRO A 87 3.33 -4.93 -10.30
N SER A 88 2.23 -4.92 -11.05
CA SER A 88 1.83 -6.04 -11.90
C SER A 88 2.26 -5.74 -13.33
N PHE A 89 2.89 -6.72 -13.98
CA PHE A 89 3.42 -6.56 -15.34
C PHE A 89 2.32 -6.20 -16.35
N PHE A 90 1.23 -6.96 -16.40
CA PHE A 90 0.11 -6.69 -17.32
C PHE A 90 -0.58 -5.35 -17.04
N LYS A 91 -0.74 -4.99 -15.75
CA LYS A 91 -1.31 -3.69 -15.38
C LYS A 91 -0.38 -2.54 -15.77
N SER A 92 0.94 -2.74 -15.73
CA SER A 92 1.92 -1.74 -16.15
C SER A 92 1.81 -1.43 -17.65
N VAL A 93 1.56 -2.45 -18.49
CA VAL A 93 1.36 -2.25 -19.94
C VAL A 93 0.10 -1.42 -20.19
N LYS A 94 -1.05 -1.81 -19.60
CA LYS A 94 -2.31 -1.07 -19.72
C LYS A 94 -2.15 0.38 -19.23
N SER A 95 -1.51 0.58 -18.08
CA SER A 95 -1.30 1.90 -17.49
C SER A 95 -0.40 2.77 -18.36
N SER A 96 0.61 2.16 -19.00
CA SER A 96 1.45 2.86 -19.97
C SER A 96 0.67 3.29 -21.20
N TYR A 97 -0.24 2.44 -21.70
CA TYR A 97 -1.12 2.83 -22.80
C TYR A 97 -2.02 4.00 -22.40
N ASN A 98 -2.73 3.88 -21.28
CA ASN A 98 -3.63 4.91 -20.79
C ASN A 98 -2.92 6.24 -20.52
N LEU A 99 -1.71 6.22 -19.95
CA LEU A 99 -0.95 7.45 -19.75
C LEU A 99 -0.61 8.15 -21.08
N HIS A 100 0.04 7.45 -22.00
CA HIS A 100 0.64 8.11 -23.17
C HIS A 100 -0.38 8.35 -24.29
N PHE A 101 -1.32 7.43 -24.50
CA PHE A 101 -2.24 7.48 -25.63
C PHE A 101 -3.61 8.03 -25.29
N VAL A 102 -4.07 7.91 -24.04
CA VAL A 102 -5.39 8.41 -23.64
C VAL A 102 -5.23 9.74 -22.92
N LEU A 103 -4.52 9.75 -21.78
CA LEU A 103 -4.35 10.95 -20.97
C LEU A 103 -3.56 12.04 -21.70
N GLN A 104 -2.28 11.79 -22.01
CA GLN A 104 -1.38 12.80 -22.58
C GLN A 104 -1.70 13.18 -24.04
N SER A 105 -2.50 12.38 -24.76
CA SER A 105 -2.79 12.66 -26.17
C SER A 105 -4.19 13.25 -26.37
N GLN A 106 -5.19 12.72 -25.66
CA GLN A 106 -6.60 13.02 -25.93
C GLN A 106 -7.25 13.88 -24.84
N ILE A 107 -6.90 13.68 -23.57
CA ILE A 107 -7.60 14.30 -22.44
C ILE A 107 -6.86 15.55 -21.93
N ASP A 108 -5.58 15.40 -21.59
CA ASP A 108 -4.76 16.41 -20.92
C ASP A 108 -3.34 16.38 -21.48
N LYS A 109 -3.11 17.17 -22.54
CA LYS A 109 -1.83 17.21 -23.26
C LYS A 109 -0.68 17.77 -22.42
N GLU A 110 -1.01 18.55 -21.39
CA GLU A 110 -0.03 19.17 -20.50
C GLU A 110 0.28 18.28 -19.28
N PHE A 111 -0.42 17.15 -19.14
CA PHE A 111 -0.23 16.25 -18.01
C PHE A 111 1.21 15.73 -17.93
N ASN A 112 1.87 16.08 -16.82
CA ASN A 112 3.21 15.63 -16.48
C ASN A 112 3.20 14.68 -15.28
N MET A 113 3.59 13.41 -15.53
CA MET A 113 3.65 12.39 -14.49
C MET A 113 4.69 12.71 -13.39
N HIS A 114 5.76 13.44 -13.68
CA HIS A 114 6.76 13.82 -12.67
C HIS A 114 6.19 14.85 -11.69
N GLU A 115 5.57 15.90 -12.22
CA GLU A 115 4.91 16.94 -11.42
C GLU A 115 3.77 16.34 -10.60
N PHE A 116 2.94 15.50 -11.23
CA PHE A 116 1.92 14.73 -10.52
C PHE A 116 2.52 13.90 -9.39
N ALA A 117 3.61 13.17 -9.64
CA ALA A 117 4.23 12.34 -8.62
C ALA A 117 4.76 13.16 -7.44
N ASP A 118 5.35 14.33 -7.68
CA ASP A 118 5.81 15.20 -6.58
C ASP A 118 4.68 15.88 -5.81
N GLY A 119 3.61 16.32 -6.49
CA GLY A 119 2.40 16.81 -5.84
C GLY A 119 1.68 15.72 -5.04
N SER A 120 1.66 14.50 -5.56
CA SER A 120 1.03 13.35 -4.88
C SER A 120 1.73 12.99 -3.57
N LYS A 121 3.07 13.14 -3.49
CA LYS A 121 3.80 12.97 -2.23
C LYS A 121 3.40 14.01 -1.19
N GLN A 122 3.25 15.28 -1.61
CA GLN A 122 2.81 16.36 -0.72
C GLN A 122 1.39 16.11 -0.21
N ALA A 123 0.51 15.61 -1.07
CA ALA A 123 -0.84 15.20 -0.67
C ALA A 123 -0.81 14.07 0.37
N VAL A 124 0.02 13.05 0.18
CA VAL A 124 0.19 11.96 1.17
C VAL A 124 0.69 12.50 2.51
N GLU A 125 1.70 13.36 2.50
CA GLU A 125 2.22 14.00 3.71
C GLU A 125 1.14 14.81 4.44
N MET A 126 0.42 15.68 3.73
CA MET A 126 -0.66 16.47 4.28
C MET A 126 -1.76 15.57 4.89
N VAL A 127 -2.26 14.58 4.13
CA VAL A 127 -3.30 13.68 4.62
C VAL A 127 -2.85 12.92 5.86
N SER A 128 -1.67 12.31 5.84
CA SER A 128 -1.16 11.53 6.98
C SER A 128 -1.01 12.39 8.25
N HIS A 129 -0.52 13.63 8.11
CA HIS A 129 -0.38 14.54 9.24
C HIS A 129 -1.73 15.00 9.80
N THR A 130 -2.63 15.41 8.90
CA THR A 130 -3.98 15.85 9.26
C THR A 130 -4.80 14.73 9.92
N LEU A 131 -4.64 13.48 9.47
CA LEU A 131 -5.27 12.32 10.11
C LEU A 131 -4.77 12.07 11.53
N ALA A 132 -3.48 12.30 11.79
CA ALA A 132 -2.90 12.09 13.11
C ALA A 132 -3.39 13.10 14.16
N VAL A 133 -3.73 14.33 13.72
CA VAL A 133 -4.28 15.39 14.57
C VAL A 133 -5.81 15.44 14.57
N GLU A 134 -6.47 14.51 13.87
CA GLU A 134 -7.94 14.39 13.75
C GLU A 134 -8.65 15.62 13.14
N ASP A 135 -7.96 16.41 12.33
CA ASP A 135 -8.52 17.59 11.66
C ASP A 135 -9.15 17.21 10.30
N TYR A 136 -10.29 16.52 10.34
CA TYR A 136 -10.96 16.04 9.13
C TYR A 136 -11.54 17.16 8.24
N ASP A 137 -11.71 18.36 8.78
CA ASP A 137 -12.25 19.51 8.03
C ASP A 137 -11.23 20.02 7.01
N SER A 138 -9.94 20.01 7.37
CA SER A 138 -8.83 20.34 6.46
C SER A 138 -8.65 19.34 5.30
N LEU A 139 -9.28 18.16 5.37
CA LEU A 139 -9.25 17.17 4.28
C LEU A 139 -10.32 17.41 3.20
N GLN A 140 -11.28 18.30 3.45
CA GLN A 140 -12.35 18.60 2.50
C GLN A 140 -11.77 19.15 1.19
N GLY A 141 -12.23 18.59 0.07
CA GLY A 141 -11.73 18.95 -1.25
C GLY A 141 -10.39 18.31 -1.64
N LEU A 142 -9.63 17.74 -0.71
CA LEU A 142 -8.45 16.92 -1.00
C LEU A 142 -8.79 15.41 -0.99
N VAL A 143 -9.68 14.99 -0.11
CA VAL A 143 -10.11 13.60 0.08
C VAL A 143 -11.63 13.53 -0.08
N THR A 144 -12.14 12.46 -0.71
CA THR A 144 -13.59 12.30 -0.86
C THR A 144 -14.27 12.08 0.49
N PRO A 145 -15.51 12.58 0.69
CA PRO A 145 -16.22 12.46 1.97
C PRO A 145 -16.35 11.02 2.47
N ASP A 146 -16.59 10.07 1.56
CA ASP A 146 -16.71 8.64 1.87
C ASP A 146 -15.42 8.08 2.49
N VAL A 147 -14.26 8.53 2.01
CA VAL A 147 -12.95 8.11 2.53
C VAL A 147 -12.69 8.78 3.87
N ILE A 148 -13.00 10.07 4.01
CA ILE A 148 -12.88 10.79 5.29
C ILE A 148 -13.68 10.07 6.38
N GLN A 149 -14.91 9.66 6.09
CA GLN A 149 -15.76 8.94 7.05
C GLN A 149 -15.15 7.60 7.49
N LYS A 150 -14.62 6.81 6.53
CA LYS A 150 -13.95 5.53 6.83
C LYS A 150 -12.71 5.74 7.71
N LEU A 151 -11.88 6.71 7.34
CA LEU A 151 -10.66 7.03 8.08
C LEU A 151 -11.00 7.54 9.48
N ARG A 152 -11.98 8.43 9.63
CA ARG A 152 -12.44 8.94 10.93
C ARG A 152 -12.85 7.82 11.87
N TYR A 153 -13.67 6.87 11.38
CA TYR A 153 -14.05 5.71 12.18
C TYR A 153 -12.82 4.92 12.63
N LYS A 154 -11.89 4.63 11.70
CA LYS A 154 -10.70 3.84 12.02
C LYS A 154 -9.77 4.56 13.00
N ILE A 155 -9.44 5.82 12.76
CA ILE A 155 -8.54 6.62 13.61
C ILE A 155 -9.07 6.73 15.04
N SER A 156 -10.40 6.84 15.22
CA SER A 156 -11.01 6.88 16.56
C SER A 156 -10.79 5.62 17.40
N THR A 157 -10.45 4.49 16.74
CA THR A 157 -10.14 3.21 17.42
C THR A 157 -8.67 3.06 17.79
N LEU A 158 -7.80 3.95 17.31
CA LEU A 158 -6.35 3.88 17.53
C LEU A 158 -5.96 4.52 18.86
N SER A 159 -4.92 3.97 19.50
CA SER A 159 -4.28 4.61 20.65
C SER A 159 -3.52 5.86 20.23
N GLU A 160 -3.25 6.76 21.17
CA GLU A 160 -2.45 7.96 20.89
C GLU A 160 -1.07 7.60 20.34
N ALA A 161 -0.42 6.58 20.91
CA ALA A 161 0.87 6.08 20.42
C ALA A 161 0.79 5.58 18.96
N GLN A 162 -0.32 4.95 18.56
CA GLN A 162 -0.52 4.52 17.18
C GLN A 162 -0.76 5.69 16.23
N LYS A 163 -1.49 6.73 16.66
CA LYS A 163 -1.71 7.93 15.85
C LYS A 163 -0.39 8.65 15.56
N GLN A 164 0.52 8.70 16.52
CA GLN A 164 1.86 9.29 16.34
C GLN A 164 2.73 8.56 15.30
N LEU A 165 2.35 7.35 14.87
CA LEU A 165 3.06 6.61 13.82
C LEU A 165 2.59 6.98 12.40
N ILE A 166 1.40 7.54 12.26
CA ILE A 166 0.76 7.86 10.97
C ILE A 166 1.50 8.95 10.19
N PRO A 167 1.95 10.08 10.78
CA PRO A 167 2.51 11.19 9.99
C PRO A 167 3.71 10.77 9.13
N VAL A 168 3.59 10.80 7.82
CA VAL A 168 4.66 10.51 6.85
C VAL A 168 5.17 11.83 6.29
N LYS A 169 6.49 12.03 6.29
CA LYS A 169 7.11 13.17 5.60
C LYS A 169 7.41 12.84 4.15
N LYS A 170 7.37 13.84 3.26
CA LYS A 170 7.74 13.65 1.85
C LYS A 170 9.16 13.07 1.69
N GLU A 171 10.09 13.49 2.54
CA GLU A 171 11.49 13.02 2.52
C GLU A 171 11.65 11.59 3.04
N GLU A 172 10.63 11.02 3.69
CA GLU A 172 10.65 9.63 4.16
C GLU A 172 10.23 8.64 3.07
N ILE A 173 9.68 9.13 1.97
CA ILE A 173 9.27 8.33 0.82
C ILE A 173 10.51 7.95 -0.01
N TYR A 174 11.02 6.74 0.21
CA TYR A 174 12.23 6.24 -0.47
C TYR A 174 11.93 5.55 -1.81
N GLY A 175 10.67 5.20 -2.06
CA GLY A 175 10.26 4.57 -3.30
C GLY A 175 8.78 4.78 -3.56
N MET A 176 8.41 4.89 -4.83
CA MET A 176 7.02 4.96 -5.25
C MET A 176 6.84 4.39 -6.64
N PHE A 177 5.62 3.97 -6.97
CA PHE A 177 5.25 3.63 -8.32
C PHE A 177 3.75 3.81 -8.56
N PRO A 178 3.34 4.20 -9.78
CA PRO A 178 1.97 4.06 -10.22
C PRO A 178 1.64 2.59 -10.46
N TYR A 179 0.61 2.10 -9.80
CA TYR A 179 0.09 0.75 -9.95
C TYR A 179 -0.86 0.63 -11.14
N THR A 180 -1.86 1.52 -11.21
CA THR A 180 -2.77 1.62 -12.34
C THR A 180 -3.03 3.06 -12.73
N ILE A 181 -3.21 3.29 -14.03
CA ILE A 181 -3.73 4.54 -14.58
C ILE A 181 -4.92 4.12 -15.44
N ASP A 182 -6.11 4.52 -15.03
CA ASP A 182 -7.36 4.14 -15.67
C ASP A 182 -8.16 5.39 -16.04
N VAL A 183 -8.91 5.29 -17.13
CA VAL A 183 -9.87 6.31 -17.56
C VAL A 183 -11.25 5.68 -17.45
N VAL A 184 -12.14 6.32 -16.70
CA VAL A 184 -13.45 5.80 -16.32
C VAL A 184 -14.51 6.80 -16.77
N SER A 185 -15.40 6.39 -17.67
CA SER A 185 -16.62 7.15 -17.97
C SER A 185 -17.72 6.71 -16.99
N LYS A 186 -18.40 7.68 -16.36
CA LYS A 186 -19.54 7.45 -15.46
C LYS A 186 -20.72 8.30 -15.92
N GLY A 187 -21.89 7.70 -16.10
CA GLY A 187 -23.12 8.41 -16.46
C GLY A 187 -23.93 7.65 -17.51
N ASP A 188 -25.10 8.20 -17.83
CA ASP A 188 -25.97 7.71 -18.89
C ASP A 188 -25.66 8.43 -20.22
N GLU A 189 -26.09 7.83 -21.33
CA GLU A 189 -25.94 8.38 -22.68
C GLU A 189 -26.42 9.84 -22.72
N GLY A 190 -25.49 10.77 -22.99
CA GLY A 190 -25.74 12.22 -23.08
C GLY A 190 -25.24 13.07 -21.89
N ARG A 191 -24.84 12.47 -20.75
CA ARG A 191 -24.17 13.17 -19.64
C ARG A 191 -23.00 12.35 -19.07
N GLU A 192 -22.17 11.85 -19.97
CA GLU A 192 -20.97 11.09 -19.59
C GLU A 192 -19.96 11.98 -18.87
N ARG A 193 -19.57 11.55 -17.67
CA ARG A 193 -18.49 12.17 -16.90
C ARG A 193 -17.21 11.37 -17.03
N LEU A 194 -16.16 12.03 -17.47
CA LEU A 194 -14.85 11.41 -17.67
C LEU A 194 -13.98 11.62 -16.43
N PHE A 195 -13.53 10.53 -15.83
CA PHE A 195 -12.59 10.53 -14.71
C PHE A 195 -11.29 9.85 -15.11
N VAL A 196 -10.18 10.42 -14.66
CA VAL A 196 -8.87 9.77 -14.71
C VAL A 196 -8.52 9.36 -13.29
N GLU A 197 -8.21 8.08 -13.11
CA GLU A 197 -7.83 7.52 -11.82
C GLU A 197 -6.39 7.01 -11.86
N ILE A 198 -5.55 7.50 -10.94
CA ILE A 198 -4.15 7.07 -10.79
C ILE A 198 -3.98 6.44 -9.41
N LYS A 199 -3.73 5.13 -9.39
CA LYS A 199 -3.39 4.40 -8.16
C LYS A 199 -1.90 4.43 -7.94
N MET A 200 -1.47 5.01 -6.83
CA MET A 200 -0.09 5.13 -6.44
C MET A 200 0.21 4.25 -5.22
N THR A 201 1.45 3.77 -5.16
CA THR A 201 2.00 3.08 -4.00
C THR A 201 3.29 3.77 -3.58
N TYR A 202 3.42 4.04 -2.28
CA TYR A 202 4.57 4.68 -1.67
C TYR A 202 5.15 3.77 -0.59
N TYR A 203 6.46 3.64 -0.60
CA TYR A 203 7.22 3.04 0.48
C TYR A 203 7.87 4.13 1.29
N CYS A 204 7.57 4.14 2.58
CA CYS A 204 8.05 5.15 3.51
C CYS A 204 8.94 4.48 4.54
N LEU A 205 10.03 5.15 4.91
CA LEU A 205 10.96 4.71 5.94
C LEU A 205 11.15 5.87 6.93
N LYS A 206 10.68 5.69 8.17
CA LYS A 206 10.83 6.71 9.21
C LYS A 206 12.30 7.05 9.44
N GLY A 207 12.61 8.35 9.44
CA GLY A 207 13.97 8.86 9.57
C GLY A 207 14.84 8.76 8.30
N PHE A 208 14.28 8.34 7.15
CA PHE A 208 15.03 8.24 5.90
C PHE A 208 15.57 9.59 5.41
N GLY A 209 14.82 10.68 5.56
CA GLY A 209 15.31 12.03 5.21
C GLY A 209 16.58 12.41 6.00
N GLU A 210 16.69 12.02 7.26
CA GLU A 210 17.88 12.25 8.08
C GLU A 210 19.05 11.33 7.67
N MET A 211 18.76 10.07 7.29
CA MET A 211 19.77 9.17 6.71
C MET A 211 20.36 9.77 5.43
N GLN A 212 19.51 10.32 4.55
CA GLN A 212 19.96 10.95 3.31
C GLN A 212 20.88 12.15 3.58
N LYS A 213 20.55 13.01 4.55
CA LYS A 213 21.40 14.15 4.95
C LYS A 213 22.78 13.70 5.45
N ARG A 214 22.86 12.54 6.11
CA ARG A 214 24.13 11.94 6.56
C ARG A 214 24.88 11.18 5.45
N GLY A 215 24.33 11.08 4.24
CA GLY A 215 24.89 10.28 3.16
C GLY A 215 24.74 8.76 3.38
N GLU A 216 23.86 8.36 4.29
CA GLU A 216 23.59 6.95 4.57
C GLU A 216 22.64 6.37 3.53
N ILE A 217 22.89 5.11 3.18
CA ILE A 217 22.09 4.37 2.23
C ILE A 217 21.36 3.27 3.00
N PRO A 218 20.01 3.17 2.93
CA PRO A 218 19.28 2.10 3.58
C PRO A 218 19.82 0.72 3.16
N PRO A 219 20.04 -0.19 4.12
CA PRO A 219 20.47 -1.56 3.82
C PRO A 219 19.55 -2.25 2.82
N LEU A 220 20.06 -3.24 2.10
CA LEU A 220 19.29 -4.08 1.16
C LEU A 220 18.28 -5.01 1.85
N GLN A 221 18.54 -5.32 3.12
CA GLN A 221 17.78 -6.29 3.91
C GLN A 221 17.11 -5.61 5.11
N MET A 222 16.78 -4.32 5.02
CA MET A 222 16.24 -3.56 6.14
C MET A 222 14.95 -4.18 6.70
N GLY A 223 14.14 -4.84 5.86
CA GLY A 223 12.99 -5.61 6.33
C GLY A 223 13.34 -6.77 7.28
N LEU A 224 14.51 -7.39 7.19
CA LEU A 224 14.92 -8.47 8.09
C LEU A 224 15.55 -7.95 9.40
N MET A 225 15.94 -6.69 9.41
CA MET A 225 16.72 -6.06 10.47
C MET A 225 15.77 -5.53 11.58
N PRO A 226 15.96 -5.93 12.84
CA PRO A 226 15.10 -5.52 13.96
C PRO A 226 14.92 -4.01 14.09
N GLU A 227 15.97 -3.22 13.85
CA GLU A 227 15.98 -1.76 14.00
C GLU A 227 15.11 -1.00 12.99
N TYR A 228 14.60 -1.69 11.96
CA TYR A 228 13.74 -1.13 10.92
C TYR A 228 12.31 -1.68 10.92
N ARG A 229 11.99 -2.68 11.75
CA ARG A 229 10.67 -3.37 11.74
C ARG A 229 9.49 -2.44 11.96
N GLU A 230 9.68 -1.40 12.77
CA GLU A 230 8.63 -0.43 13.14
C GLU A 230 8.77 0.90 12.37
N LYS A 231 9.64 0.92 11.34
CA LYS A 231 9.95 2.14 10.58
C LYS A 231 9.47 2.08 9.14
N ILE A 232 9.05 0.92 8.64
CA ILE A 232 8.65 0.72 7.25
C ILE A 232 7.13 0.80 7.12
N PHE A 233 6.67 1.72 6.29
CA PHE A 233 5.26 1.95 6.03
C PHE A 233 4.96 1.82 4.54
N LEU A 234 3.76 1.36 4.24
CA LEU A 234 3.22 1.33 2.89
C LEU A 234 1.98 2.24 2.84
N VAL A 235 1.96 3.13 1.87
CA VAL A 235 0.78 3.96 1.57
C VAL A 235 0.28 3.61 0.17
N ASN A 236 -0.97 3.19 0.08
CA ASN A 236 -1.68 3.01 -1.18
C ASN A 236 -2.76 4.08 -1.28
N CYS A 237 -2.71 4.90 -2.32
CA CYS A 237 -3.76 5.89 -2.55
C CYS A 237 -4.16 5.98 -4.02
N THR A 238 -5.43 6.30 -4.23
CA THR A 238 -6.01 6.48 -5.57
C THR A 238 -6.40 7.93 -5.72
N PHE A 239 -5.77 8.63 -6.67
CA PHE A 239 -6.12 9.98 -7.06
C PHE A 239 -7.12 9.92 -8.21
N SER A 240 -8.14 10.76 -8.17
CA SER A 240 -9.13 10.91 -9.22
C SER A 240 -9.24 12.37 -9.62
N ARG A 241 -9.42 12.64 -10.91
CA ARG A 241 -9.71 13.98 -11.43
C ARG A 241 -10.78 13.87 -12.51
N GLU A 242 -11.73 14.79 -12.48
CA GLU A 242 -12.77 14.91 -13.50
C GLU A 242 -12.30 15.80 -14.65
N TYR A 243 -12.58 15.40 -15.89
CA TYR A 243 -12.12 16.05 -17.12
C TYR A 243 -13.28 16.48 -18.05
N THR A 244 -14.50 16.61 -17.53
CA THR A 244 -15.65 17.09 -18.31
C THR A 244 -15.49 18.56 -18.73
N GLU A 245 -16.09 18.98 -19.84
CA GLU A 245 -15.88 20.32 -20.45
C GLU A 245 -16.17 21.51 -19.52
N ASN A 246 -16.99 21.32 -18.48
CA ASN A 246 -17.31 22.33 -17.48
C ASN A 246 -16.52 22.16 -16.17
N ALA A 247 -15.67 21.14 -16.07
CA ALA A 247 -14.88 20.77 -14.91
C ALA A 247 -13.37 21.02 -15.11
N SER A 248 -12.98 21.85 -16.08
CA SER A 248 -11.55 22.12 -16.41
C SER A 248 -10.73 22.67 -15.23
N SER A 249 -11.38 23.18 -14.18
CA SER A 249 -10.77 23.61 -12.92
C SER A 249 -10.75 22.56 -11.80
N SER A 250 -11.15 21.32 -12.08
CA SER A 250 -11.18 20.23 -11.09
C SER A 250 -9.76 19.87 -10.66
N SER A 251 -9.53 19.82 -9.35
CA SER A 251 -8.26 19.43 -8.74
C SER A 251 -8.23 17.92 -8.49
N TRP A 252 -7.03 17.35 -8.34
CA TRP A 252 -6.88 15.94 -7.97
C TRP A 252 -7.42 15.68 -6.56
N VAL A 253 -8.30 14.69 -6.42
CA VAL A 253 -8.89 14.28 -5.14
C VAL A 253 -8.54 12.83 -4.83
N ILE A 254 -8.32 12.50 -3.55
CA ILE A 254 -8.03 11.14 -3.10
C ILE A 254 -9.34 10.40 -2.88
N ASN A 255 -9.57 9.35 -3.67
CA ASN A 255 -10.76 8.51 -3.61
C ASN A 255 -10.54 7.17 -2.87
N GLN A 256 -9.29 6.79 -2.63
CA GLN A 256 -8.93 5.68 -1.73
C GLN A 256 -7.63 6.04 -1.02
N TYR A 257 -7.53 5.77 0.27
CA TYR A 257 -6.32 5.97 1.06
C TYR A 257 -6.17 4.84 2.06
N ASN A 258 -5.09 4.08 1.96
CA ASN A 258 -4.74 3.04 2.91
C ASN A 258 -3.30 3.19 3.33
N GLU A 259 -3.06 3.20 4.64
CA GLU A 259 -1.74 3.27 5.23
C GLU A 259 -1.58 2.16 6.26
N LEU A 260 -0.40 1.55 6.30
CA LEU A 260 -0.09 0.48 7.22
C LEU A 260 1.40 0.41 7.52
N MET A 261 1.71 -0.11 8.70
CA MET A 261 3.05 -0.54 9.04
C MET A 261 3.32 -1.93 8.48
N LEU A 262 4.41 -2.09 7.73
CA LEU A 262 4.88 -3.39 7.27
C LEU A 262 5.61 -4.08 8.42
N VAL A 263 4.90 -4.96 9.13
CA VAL A 263 5.57 -5.83 10.11
C VAL A 263 6.42 -6.84 9.36
N THR A 264 7.72 -6.63 9.37
CA THR A 264 8.70 -7.58 8.84
C THR A 264 9.29 -8.40 10.00
N ALA A 265 9.51 -9.70 9.76
CA ALA A 265 9.90 -10.66 10.81
C ALA A 265 11.37 -11.03 10.68
#